data_AF-A0A2V9WFW4-F1
#
_entry.id   AF-A0A2V9WFW4-F1
#
_cell.length_a   1.000
_cell.length_b   1.000
_cell.length_c   1.000
_cell.angle_alpha   90.00
_cell.angle_beta   90.00
_cell.angle_gamma   90.00
#
_symmetry.space_group_name_H-M   'P 1'
#
loop_
_entity.id
_entity.type
_entity.pdbx_description
1 polymer ?
#
loop_
_entity_poly.entity_id
_entity_poly.type
_entity_poly.pdbx_seq_one_letter_code
_entity_poly.pdbx_strand_id
1 'polypeptide(L)'
;MGEKSKPTSLLIRGGHVIDPAARIDARMDIMLRDGRVAEVAPPNKIRGGAEEKFDARGLIVAPGFIDLHVHLREPGQTYKETIASGTAAAAAGGFTSVCCMPNTTPTIDSQEWVNWLRQPERGAVVNVFPVAAATHASKGAVLTDFRGLQRAGAVAVTDDGRPILD
;
A
#
# COMPACT_ATOMS: atom_id res chain seq x y z
N MET A 1 12.34 -15.72 -19.32
CA MET A 1 10.96 -15.68 -19.86
C MET A 1 10.02 -15.96 -18.71
N GLY A 2 9.41 -14.92 -18.13
CA GLY A 2 8.48 -15.09 -17.02
C GLY A 2 7.23 -15.81 -17.51
N GLU A 3 6.80 -16.84 -16.79
CA GLU A 3 5.48 -17.44 -16.92
C GLU A 3 4.44 -16.31 -16.94
N LYS A 4 3.74 -16.12 -18.06
CA LYS A 4 2.57 -15.27 -18.08
C LYS A 4 1.59 -15.90 -17.12
N SER A 5 1.35 -15.28 -15.96
CA SER A 5 0.33 -15.77 -15.04
C SER A 5 -0.97 -15.89 -15.81
N LYS A 6 -1.67 -17.01 -15.61
CA LYS A 6 -2.98 -17.25 -16.21
C LYS A 6 -3.88 -16.03 -15.96
N PRO A 7 -4.67 -15.55 -16.94
CA PRO A 7 -5.51 -14.38 -16.74
C PRO A 7 -6.49 -14.64 -15.60
N THR A 8 -6.35 -13.91 -14.49
CA THR A 8 -7.13 -14.16 -13.28
C THR A 8 -8.42 -13.34 -13.30
N SER A 9 -9.53 -13.96 -12.91
CA SER A 9 -10.80 -13.25 -12.79
C SER A 9 -11.56 -13.62 -11.53
N LEU A 10 -12.04 -12.59 -10.83
CA LEU A 10 -12.80 -12.72 -9.59
C LEU A 10 -14.10 -11.93 -9.70
N LEU A 11 -15.21 -12.56 -9.37
CA LEU A 11 -16.50 -11.89 -9.23
C LEU A 11 -16.90 -11.83 -7.76
N ILE A 12 -16.91 -10.63 -7.19
CA ILE A 12 -17.45 -10.34 -5.85
C ILE A 12 -18.95 -10.08 -6.00
N ARG A 13 -19.79 -10.83 -5.28
CA ARG A 13 -21.24 -10.83 -5.44
C ARG A 13 -21.99 -10.23 -4.26
N GLY A 14 -22.94 -9.36 -4.54
CA GLY A 14 -23.99 -8.92 -3.62
C GLY A 14 -23.49 -8.17 -2.38
N GLY A 15 -22.25 -7.68 -2.42
CA GLY A 15 -21.67 -6.86 -1.35
C GLY A 15 -22.28 -5.47 -1.31
N HIS A 16 -22.35 -4.86 -0.13
CA HIS A 16 -22.70 -3.46 0.00
C HIS A 16 -21.46 -2.62 -0.32
N VAL A 17 -21.40 -2.10 -1.53
CA VAL A 17 -20.27 -1.30 -2.01
C VAL A 17 -20.39 0.11 -1.48
N ILE A 18 -19.35 0.59 -0.81
CA ILE A 18 -19.18 1.98 -0.40
C ILE A 18 -17.93 2.53 -1.10
N ASP A 19 -18.15 3.32 -2.15
CA ASP A 19 -17.11 4.02 -2.90
C ASP A 19 -17.48 5.50 -3.02
N PRO A 20 -16.92 6.38 -2.16
CA PRO A 20 -17.19 7.81 -2.20
C PRO A 20 -16.75 8.48 -3.51
N ALA A 21 -15.67 8.00 -4.14
CA ALA A 21 -15.15 8.58 -5.37
C ALA A 21 -16.09 8.32 -6.56
N ALA A 22 -16.66 7.11 -6.61
CA ALA A 22 -17.69 6.74 -7.58
C ALA A 22 -19.12 7.12 -7.15
N ARG A 23 -19.30 7.67 -5.93
CA ARG A 23 -20.60 7.99 -5.30
C ARG A 23 -21.53 6.77 -5.21
N ILE A 24 -20.97 5.62 -4.86
CA ILE A 24 -21.70 4.37 -4.67
C ILE A 24 -21.88 4.13 -3.17
N ASP A 25 -23.13 3.96 -2.76
CA ASP A 25 -23.53 3.43 -1.47
C ASP A 25 -24.72 2.50 -1.71
N ALA A 26 -24.43 1.29 -2.18
CA ALA A 26 -25.45 0.36 -2.68
C ALA A 26 -24.94 -1.07 -2.74
N ARG A 27 -25.87 -2.03 -2.79
CA ARG A 27 -25.53 -3.42 -3.12
C ARG A 27 -25.14 -3.54 -4.58
N MET A 28 -23.96 -4.10 -4.86
CA MET A 28 -23.41 -4.27 -6.21
C MET A 28 -22.66 -5.60 -6.34
N ASP A 29 -22.44 -6.02 -7.59
CA ASP A 29 -21.43 -7.01 -7.96
C ASP A 29 -20.21 -6.27 -8.55
N ILE A 30 -19.01 -6.82 -8.33
CA ILE A 30 -17.74 -6.29 -8.87
C ILE A 30 -16.99 -7.41 -9.61
N MET A 31 -16.69 -7.18 -10.89
CA MET A 31 -15.82 -8.05 -11.68
C MET A 31 -14.40 -7.50 -11.68
N LEU A 32 -13.44 -8.34 -11.27
CA LEU A 32 -12.02 -8.11 -11.44
C LEU A 32 -11.50 -8.96 -12.60
N ARG A 33 -10.64 -8.35 -13.43
CA ARG A 33 -9.87 -9.02 -14.49
C ARG A 33 -8.42 -8.58 -14.40
N ASP A 34 -7.50 -9.52 -14.32
CA ASP A 34 -6.05 -9.26 -14.32
C ASP A 34 -5.65 -8.21 -13.28
N GLY A 35 -6.20 -8.33 -12.06
CA GLY A 35 -5.95 -7.43 -10.93
C GLY A 35 -6.60 -6.04 -11.03
N ARG A 36 -7.48 -5.81 -12.01
CA ARG A 36 -8.17 -4.51 -12.20
C ARG A 36 -9.68 -4.65 -12.11
N VAL A 37 -10.34 -3.59 -11.64
CA VAL A 37 -11.80 -3.47 -11.69
C VAL A 37 -12.24 -3.35 -13.15
N ALA A 38 -12.93 -4.36 -13.66
CA ALA A 38 -13.43 -4.40 -15.03
C ALA A 38 -14.87 -3.89 -15.15
N GLU A 39 -15.71 -4.21 -14.16
CA GLU A 39 -17.12 -3.81 -14.14
C GLU A 39 -17.64 -3.72 -12.70
N VAL A 40 -18.48 -2.73 -12.43
CA VAL A 40 -19.26 -2.60 -11.20
C VAL A 40 -20.72 -2.40 -11.63
N ALA A 41 -21.61 -3.30 -11.21
CA ALA A 41 -23.00 -3.26 -11.66
C ALA A 41 -23.97 -3.73 -10.56
N PRO A 42 -25.28 -3.43 -10.67
CA PRO A 42 -26.26 -3.97 -9.74
C PRO A 42 -26.22 -5.50 -9.68
N PRO A 43 -26.68 -6.12 -8.58
CA PRO A 43 -26.57 -7.56 -8.38
C PRO A 43 -27.17 -8.36 -9.54
N ASN A 44 -26.46 -9.39 -9.99
CA ASN A 44 -26.83 -10.26 -11.12
C ASN A 44 -26.90 -9.56 -12.50
N LYS A 45 -26.28 -8.38 -12.66
CA LYS A 45 -26.21 -7.70 -13.98
C LYS A 45 -24.92 -7.95 -14.75
N ILE A 46 -23.83 -8.31 -14.07
CA ILE A 46 -22.57 -8.68 -14.72
C ILE A 46 -22.76 -9.99 -15.49
N ARG A 47 -22.46 -9.98 -16.79
CA ARG A 47 -22.56 -11.14 -17.68
C ARG A 47 -21.19 -11.83 -17.82
N GLY A 48 -21.22 -13.15 -18.03
CA GLY A 48 -20.00 -13.96 -18.20
C GLY A 48 -19.55 -14.66 -16.91
N GLY A 49 -18.66 -15.64 -17.07
CA GLY A 49 -18.06 -16.38 -15.96
C GLY A 49 -16.81 -15.69 -15.41
N ALA A 50 -16.57 -15.84 -14.12
CA ALA A 50 -15.28 -15.58 -13.49
C ALA A 50 -14.70 -16.92 -13.02
N GLU A 51 -13.36 -17.01 -12.96
CA GLU A 51 -12.65 -18.19 -12.45
C GLU A 51 -12.94 -18.39 -10.97
N GLU A 52 -12.90 -17.30 -10.21
CA GLU A 52 -13.31 -17.28 -8.81
C GLU A 52 -14.56 -16.43 -8.59
N LYS A 53 -15.33 -16.82 -7.57
CA LYS A 53 -16.50 -16.10 -7.11
C LYS A 53 -16.42 -15.98 -5.60
N PHE A 54 -16.60 -14.76 -5.10
CA PHE A 54 -16.66 -14.47 -3.68
C PHE A 54 -18.05 -13.93 -3.35
N ASP A 55 -18.72 -14.54 -2.38
CA ASP A 55 -20.04 -14.11 -1.91
C ASP A 55 -19.87 -13.11 -0.78
N ALA A 56 -20.11 -11.83 -1.06
CA ALA A 56 -19.97 -10.73 -0.12
C ALA A 56 -21.31 -10.29 0.48
N ARG A 57 -22.38 -11.09 0.35
CA ARG A 57 -23.68 -10.73 0.92
C ARG A 57 -23.59 -10.55 2.44
N GLY A 58 -24.08 -9.40 2.91
CA GLY A 58 -23.99 -9.03 4.32
C GLY A 58 -22.67 -8.41 4.75
N LEU A 59 -21.70 -8.27 3.82
CA LEU A 59 -20.43 -7.61 4.04
C LEU A 59 -20.40 -6.23 3.36
N ILE A 60 -19.56 -5.34 3.88
CA ILE A 60 -19.15 -4.11 3.20
C ILE A 60 -18.01 -4.44 2.24
N VAL A 61 -18.08 -3.86 1.05
CA VAL A 61 -16.96 -3.84 0.10
C VAL A 61 -16.57 -2.39 -0.13
N ALA A 62 -15.31 -2.05 0.16
CA ALA A 62 -14.79 -0.70 0.02
C ALA A 62 -13.50 -0.72 -0.81
N PRO A 63 -13.08 0.41 -1.40
CA PRO A 63 -11.71 0.58 -1.84
C PRO A 63 -10.74 0.25 -0.69
N GLY A 64 -9.62 -0.40 -1.04
CA GLY A 64 -8.60 -0.72 -0.05
C GLY A 64 -8.09 0.54 0.65
N PHE A 65 -7.92 0.48 1.96
CA PHE A 65 -7.52 1.65 2.73
C PHE A 65 -6.07 2.04 2.47
N ILE A 66 -5.77 3.32 2.66
CA ILE A 66 -4.44 3.91 2.52
C ILE A 66 -4.05 4.52 3.86
N ASP A 67 -2.99 3.99 4.49
CA ASP A 67 -2.42 4.58 5.70
C ASP A 67 -1.23 5.46 5.35
N LEU A 68 -1.30 6.74 5.71
CA LEU A 68 -0.23 7.70 5.43
C LEU A 68 0.89 7.66 6.48
N HIS A 69 0.75 6.91 7.58
CA HIS A 69 1.70 6.92 8.68
C HIS A 69 1.87 5.55 9.33
N VAL A 70 2.84 4.76 8.86
CA VAL A 70 3.22 3.47 9.49
C VAL A 70 4.70 3.39 9.85
N HIS A 71 5.03 2.62 10.88
CA HIS A 71 6.42 2.29 11.21
C HIS A 71 6.67 0.79 11.03
N LEU A 72 7.37 0.43 9.94
CA LEU A 72 7.69 -0.97 9.63
C LEU A 72 8.96 -1.48 10.35
N ARG A 73 9.72 -0.59 11.00
CA ARG A 73 10.87 -0.90 11.90
C ARG A 73 12.04 -1.66 11.26
N GLU A 74 11.95 -1.97 9.98
CA GLU A 74 13.02 -2.55 9.17
C GLU A 74 13.51 -1.48 8.16
N PRO A 75 14.82 -1.17 8.14
CA PRO A 75 15.93 -1.88 8.79
C PRO A 75 16.20 -1.49 10.27
N GLY A 76 16.91 -2.37 10.98
CA GLY A 76 17.56 -2.07 12.25
C GLY A 76 16.77 -2.32 13.53
N GLN A 77 15.43 -2.41 13.47
CA GLN A 77 14.59 -2.74 14.62
C GLN A 77 13.65 -3.90 14.32
N THR A 78 14.13 -4.90 13.59
CA THR A 78 13.35 -6.07 13.13
C THR A 78 12.78 -6.92 14.26
N TYR A 79 13.31 -6.80 15.47
CA TYR A 79 12.74 -7.41 16.68
C TYR A 79 11.39 -6.80 17.08
N LYS A 80 11.05 -5.60 16.57
CA LYS A 80 9.74 -4.95 16.76
C LYS A 80 8.78 -5.30 15.64
N GLU A 81 9.22 -5.17 14.40
CA GLU A 81 8.41 -5.38 13.20
C GLU A 81 9.33 -5.55 11.97
N THR A 82 8.87 -6.26 10.95
CA THR A 82 9.51 -6.37 9.63
C THR A 82 8.60 -5.81 8.55
N ILE A 83 9.11 -5.53 7.35
CA ILE A 83 8.27 -5.12 6.22
C ILE A 83 7.22 -6.20 5.93
N ALA A 84 7.61 -7.48 5.94
CA ALA A 84 6.68 -8.59 5.70
C ALA A 84 5.57 -8.68 6.77
N SER A 85 5.94 -8.68 8.05
CA SER A 85 4.95 -8.79 9.15
C SER A 85 4.05 -7.55 9.24
N GLY A 86 4.61 -6.35 9.12
CA GLY A 86 3.85 -5.10 9.18
C GLY A 86 2.89 -4.94 8.00
N THR A 87 3.29 -5.34 6.79
CA THR A 87 2.38 -5.32 5.63
C THR A 87 1.31 -6.41 5.69
N ALA A 88 1.60 -7.57 6.28
CA ALA A 88 0.58 -8.58 6.56
C ALA A 88 -0.45 -8.08 7.59
N ALA A 89 0.00 -7.38 8.63
CA ALA A 89 -0.89 -6.72 9.57
C ALA A 89 -1.75 -5.63 8.91
N ALA A 90 -1.16 -4.82 8.02
CA ALA A 90 -1.89 -3.83 7.24
C ALA A 90 -2.99 -4.46 6.37
N ALA A 91 -2.66 -5.54 5.64
CA ALA A 91 -3.62 -6.30 4.84
C ALA A 91 -4.79 -6.84 5.69
N ALA A 92 -4.49 -7.41 6.87
CA ALA A 92 -5.50 -7.90 7.79
C ALA A 92 -6.41 -6.76 8.32
N GLY A 93 -5.90 -5.54 8.41
CA GLY A 93 -6.66 -4.33 8.76
C GLY A 93 -7.47 -3.72 7.60
N GLY A 94 -7.38 -4.27 6.39
CA GLY A 94 -8.07 -3.74 5.20
C GLY A 94 -7.27 -2.67 4.43
N PHE A 95 -6.02 -2.43 4.80
CA PHE A 95 -5.13 -1.54 4.05
C PHE A 95 -4.51 -2.29 2.87
N THR A 96 -4.51 -1.64 1.70
CA THR A 96 -3.81 -2.14 0.51
C THR A 96 -2.59 -1.30 0.17
N SER A 97 -2.40 -0.18 0.87
CA SER A 97 -1.30 0.75 0.68
C SER A 97 -0.92 1.42 2.00
N VAL A 98 0.39 1.54 2.26
CA VAL A 98 0.91 2.20 3.45
C VAL A 98 2.11 3.10 3.12
N CYS A 99 2.25 4.21 3.83
CA CYS A 99 3.41 5.11 3.76
C CYS A 99 4.31 4.90 4.99
N CYS A 100 5.51 4.37 4.77
CA CYS A 100 6.42 4.00 5.87
C CYS A 100 7.35 5.16 6.27
N MET A 101 7.44 5.42 7.57
CA MET A 101 8.23 6.51 8.14
C MET A 101 9.74 6.23 8.12
N PRO A 102 10.61 7.27 8.00
CA PRO A 102 12.04 7.10 7.77
C PRO A 102 12.87 6.80 9.02
N ASN A 103 12.26 6.77 10.22
CA ASN A 103 12.95 6.65 11.51
C ASN A 103 13.39 5.22 11.87
N THR A 104 13.98 4.54 10.90
CA THR A 104 14.66 3.25 11.01
C THR A 104 16.14 3.43 11.37
N THR A 105 16.91 2.34 11.45
CA THR A 105 18.36 2.38 11.65
C THR A 105 19.04 1.47 10.63
N PRO A 106 19.67 2.02 9.59
CA PRO A 106 19.84 3.46 9.32
C PRO A 106 18.53 4.17 8.95
N THR A 107 18.54 5.50 9.10
CA THR A 107 17.44 6.38 8.67
C THR A 107 17.30 6.31 7.15
N ILE A 108 16.07 6.32 6.64
CA ILE A 108 15.81 6.35 5.19
C ILE A 108 16.00 7.77 4.67
N ASP A 109 17.24 8.20 4.47
CA ASP A 109 17.61 9.58 4.08
C ASP A 109 18.38 9.68 2.75
N SER A 110 18.49 8.56 2.02
CA SER A 110 19.24 8.46 0.76
C SER A 110 18.45 7.68 -0.31
N GLN A 111 18.84 7.88 -1.57
CA GLN A 111 18.28 7.12 -2.70
C GLN A 111 18.52 5.61 -2.56
N GLU A 112 19.66 5.21 -2.00
CA GLU A 112 20.00 3.82 -1.74
C GLU A 112 19.00 3.18 -0.78
N TRP A 113 18.70 3.83 0.34
CA TRP A 113 17.76 3.32 1.33
C TRP A 113 16.31 3.28 0.83
N VAL A 114 15.90 4.29 0.07
CA VAL A 114 14.59 4.30 -0.60
C VAL A 114 14.48 3.12 -1.58
N ASN A 115 15.52 2.88 -2.39
CA ASN A 115 15.53 1.77 -3.34
C ASN A 115 15.59 0.41 -2.65
N TRP A 116 16.33 0.29 -1.54
CA TRP A 116 16.42 -0.93 -0.74
C TRP A 116 15.06 -1.33 -0.16
N LEU A 117 14.34 -0.35 0.40
CA LEU A 117 13.03 -0.58 1.03
C LEU A 117 11.98 -1.12 0.03
N ARG A 118 12.09 -0.71 -1.23
CA ARG A 118 11.17 -1.08 -2.31
C ARG A 118 11.47 -2.44 -2.96
N GLN A 119 12.53 -3.11 -2.54
CA GLN A 119 12.91 -4.38 -3.14
C GLN A 119 11.91 -5.50 -2.78
N PRO A 120 11.51 -6.35 -3.74
CA PRO A 120 10.49 -7.38 -3.51
C PRO A 120 10.91 -8.42 -2.48
N GLU A 121 12.22 -8.63 -2.27
CA GLU A 121 12.76 -9.56 -1.26
C GLU A 121 12.42 -9.11 0.18
N ARG A 122 11.90 -7.89 0.37
CA ARG A 122 11.37 -7.44 1.67
C ARG A 122 10.04 -8.13 2.05
N GLY A 123 9.39 -8.81 1.11
CA GLY A 123 8.20 -9.62 1.38
C GLY A 123 6.94 -8.82 1.67
N ALA A 124 6.85 -7.57 1.16
CA ALA A 124 5.65 -6.75 1.30
C ALA A 124 4.44 -7.39 0.61
N VAL A 125 3.31 -7.50 1.32
CA VAL A 125 2.05 -8.04 0.76
C VAL A 125 1.00 -6.95 0.44
N VAL A 126 1.30 -5.70 0.77
CA VAL A 126 0.56 -4.50 0.36
C VAL A 126 1.51 -3.51 -0.29
N ASN A 127 1.00 -2.47 -0.95
CA ASN A 127 1.87 -1.43 -1.51
C ASN A 127 2.58 -0.67 -0.38
N VAL A 128 3.90 -0.54 -0.47
CA VAL A 128 4.69 0.26 0.49
C VAL A 128 5.26 1.46 -0.24
N PHE A 129 4.86 2.65 0.21
CA PHE A 129 5.32 3.94 -0.29
C PHE A 129 6.34 4.53 0.69
N PRO A 130 7.62 4.67 0.33
CA PRO A 130 8.63 5.22 1.23
C PRO A 130 8.38 6.70 1.52
N VAL A 131 8.45 7.10 2.79
CA VAL A 131 8.67 8.49 3.19
C VAL A 131 10.12 8.60 3.63
N ALA A 132 10.85 9.58 3.07
CA ALA A 132 12.27 9.78 3.36
C ALA A 132 12.48 10.84 4.44
N ALA A 133 13.65 10.84 5.07
CA ALA A 133 14.02 11.89 6.01
C ALA A 133 14.19 13.24 5.29
N ALA A 134 13.68 14.29 5.91
CA ALA A 134 13.84 15.65 5.40
C ALA A 134 15.26 16.18 5.67
N THR A 135 15.92 15.71 6.73
CA THR A 135 17.33 16.03 7.00
C THR A 135 18.17 14.77 7.17
N HIS A 136 19.47 14.90 6.95
CA HIS A 136 20.41 13.78 7.11
C HIS A 136 20.34 13.20 8.54
N ALA A 137 20.11 11.88 8.61
CA ALA A 137 19.87 11.12 9.83
C ALA A 137 18.78 11.72 10.76
N SER A 138 17.84 12.49 10.20
CA SER A 138 16.81 13.24 10.91
C SER A 138 17.38 14.06 12.08
N LYS A 139 18.37 14.92 11.78
CA LYS A 139 19.08 15.75 12.77
C LYS A 139 18.67 17.23 12.74
N GLY A 140 17.81 17.64 11.83
CA GLY A 140 17.39 19.04 11.65
C GLY A 140 18.44 19.95 11.00
N ALA A 141 19.68 19.48 10.79
CA ALA A 141 20.80 20.36 10.44
C ALA A 141 21.02 20.55 8.92
N VAL A 142 20.98 19.47 8.14
CA VAL A 142 21.29 19.51 6.70
C VAL A 142 20.19 18.80 5.93
N LEU A 143 19.54 19.53 5.01
CA LEU A 143 18.51 18.98 4.13
C LEU A 143 19.06 17.86 3.25
N THR A 144 18.25 16.85 2.99
CA THR A 144 18.55 15.79 2.04
C THR A 144 18.30 16.23 0.57
N ASP A 145 18.79 15.48 -0.41
CA ASP A 145 18.47 15.71 -1.84
C ASP A 145 17.04 15.26 -2.15
N PHE A 146 16.07 16.15 -1.93
CA PHE A 146 14.64 15.86 -2.15
C PHE A 146 14.34 15.39 -3.57
N ARG A 147 15.05 15.94 -4.57
CA ARG A 147 14.84 15.54 -5.97
C ARG A 147 15.40 14.15 -6.23
N GLY A 148 16.56 13.82 -5.66
CA GLY A 148 17.10 12.46 -5.64
C GLY A 148 16.13 11.48 -4.99
N LEU A 149 15.65 11.80 -3.79
CA LEU A 149 14.71 10.96 -3.03
C LEU A 149 13.41 10.71 -3.78
N GLN A 150 12.81 11.75 -4.37
CA GLN A 150 11.62 11.62 -5.20
C GLN A 150 11.86 10.69 -6.40
N ARG A 151 13.01 10.84 -7.10
CA ARG A 151 13.36 9.97 -8.24
C ARG A 151 13.57 8.50 -7.82
N ALA A 152 14.05 8.26 -6.62
CA ALA A 152 14.17 6.91 -6.05
C ALA A 152 12.81 6.30 -5.64
N GLY A 153 11.76 7.13 -5.54
CA GLY A 153 10.39 6.70 -5.26
C GLY A 153 9.87 7.08 -3.88
N ALA A 154 10.53 7.99 -3.16
CA ALA A 154 9.94 8.59 -1.96
C ALA A 154 8.72 9.44 -2.34
N VAL A 155 7.61 9.29 -1.60
CA VAL A 155 6.35 10.02 -1.85
C VAL A 155 6.19 11.28 -1.02
N ALA A 156 6.97 11.40 0.07
CA ALA A 156 7.00 12.55 0.97
C ALA A 156 8.33 12.59 1.73
N VAL A 157 8.54 13.68 2.50
CA VAL A 157 9.65 13.82 3.44
C VAL A 157 9.17 14.19 4.84
N THR A 158 9.83 13.68 5.89
CA THR A 158 9.55 13.99 7.31
C THR A 158 10.75 13.61 8.18
N ASP A 159 11.00 14.30 9.29
CA ASP A 159 11.96 13.85 10.32
C ASP A 159 11.25 13.18 11.52
N ASP A 160 10.07 12.59 11.27
CA ASP A 160 9.18 11.93 12.22
C ASP A 160 9.87 11.33 13.46
N GLY A 161 9.44 11.81 14.63
CA GLY A 161 10.09 11.57 15.92
C GLY A 161 11.08 12.66 16.34
N ARG A 162 11.49 13.56 15.44
CA ARG A 162 12.34 14.72 15.72
C ARG A 162 11.87 15.96 14.95
N PRO A 163 11.45 17.03 15.64
CA PRO A 163 11.10 18.27 14.95
C PRO A 163 12.33 18.90 14.30
N ILE A 164 12.14 19.50 13.13
CA ILE A 164 13.12 20.40 12.52
C ILE A 164 12.92 21.76 13.18
N LEU A 165 13.91 22.18 13.96
CA LEU A 165 13.92 23.46 14.66
C LEU A 165 14.98 24.36 13.99
N ASP A 166 14.77 25.67 14.10
CA ASP A 166 15.67 26.71 13.55
C ASP A 166 17.13 26.59 14.03
#